data_AF-A0A317IQ73-F1
#
_entry.id   AF-A0A317IQ73-F1
#
_cell.length_a   1.000
_cell.length_b   1.000
_cell.length_c   1.000
_cell.angle_alpha   90.00
_cell.angle_beta   90.00
_cell.angle_gamma   90.00
#
_symmetry.space_group_name_H-M   'P 1'
#
loop_
_entity.id
_entity.type
_entity.pdbx_description
1 polymer ?
#
loop_
_entity_poly.entity_id
_entity_poly.type
_entity_poly.pdbx_seq_one_letter_code
_entity_poly.pdbx_strand_id
1 'polypeptide(L)'
;MDDNIPLRVVAIGGGTGLSALLHGLKQYTRPADPAMPAVDLTAVVTVTDDGGSSGRLRREFDVLPPGDIRNCMVALSEDSALLSRLFQHRFQAGRGLKGHSFGNLFLMALTQ
;
A
#
# COMPACT_ATOMS: atom_id res chain seq x y z
N MET A 1 -14.59 33.59 -0.37
CA MET A 1 -13.35 32.79 -0.41
C MET A 1 -13.75 31.44 0.13
N ASP A 2 -13.59 30.38 -0.68
CA ASP A 2 -13.99 29.03 -0.28
C ASP A 2 -13.02 28.53 0.79
N ASP A 3 -13.39 28.67 2.06
CA ASP A 3 -12.59 28.29 3.23
C ASP A 3 -12.46 26.76 3.43
N ASN A 4 -12.64 25.97 2.37
CA ASN A 4 -12.57 24.51 2.43
C ASN A 4 -11.39 23.96 1.62
N ILE A 5 -10.20 24.56 1.79
CA ILE A 5 -8.97 24.01 1.20
C ILE A 5 -8.54 22.81 2.04
N PRO A 6 -8.38 21.61 1.45
CA PRO A 6 -7.97 20.43 2.20
C PRO A 6 -6.57 20.61 2.79
N LEU A 7 -6.37 20.08 4.00
CA LEU A 7 -5.06 20.03 4.64
C LEU A 7 -4.17 19.04 3.90
N ARG A 8 -3.07 19.53 3.34
CA ARG A 8 -2.10 18.68 2.62
C ARG A 8 -1.14 18.03 3.59
N VAL A 9 -1.09 16.70 3.59
CA VAL A 9 -0.24 15.90 4.48
C VAL A 9 0.64 14.99 3.63
N VAL A 10 1.95 15.04 3.86
CA VAL A 10 2.91 14.12 3.25
C VAL A 10 3.46 13.20 4.33
N ALA A 11 3.22 11.90 4.19
CA ALA A 11 3.77 10.86 5.04
C ALA A 11 4.93 10.16 4.32
N ILE A 12 6.10 10.11 4.95
CA ILE A 12 7.32 9.52 4.37
C ILE A 12 7.80 8.38 5.27
N GLY A 13 8.08 7.22 4.68
CA GLY A 13 8.58 6.06 5.43
C GLY A 13 8.40 4.76 4.66
N GLY A 14 8.37 3.63 5.36
CA GLY A 14 8.15 2.31 4.77
C GLY A 14 7.63 1.30 5.78
N GLY A 15 7.59 0.04 5.37
CA GLY A 15 7.19 -1.07 6.24
C GLY A 15 5.78 -0.97 6.80
N THR A 16 5.59 -1.64 7.93
CA THR A 16 4.30 -1.72 8.62
C THR A 16 3.93 -0.39 9.29
N GLY A 17 4.91 0.36 9.79
CA GLY A 17 4.69 1.63 10.48
C GLY A 17 3.99 2.66 9.61
N LEU A 18 4.50 2.89 8.39
CA LEU A 18 3.85 3.81 7.45
C LEU A 18 2.44 3.31 7.09
N SER A 19 2.27 2.02 6.80
CA SER A 19 0.95 1.47 6.45
C SER A 19 -0.10 1.63 7.57
N ALA A 20 0.30 1.48 8.84
CA ALA A 20 -0.57 1.68 9.99
C ALA A 20 -0.96 3.16 10.16
N LEU A 21 0.01 4.07 10.00
CA LEU A 21 -0.24 5.51 10.01
C LEU A 21 -1.23 5.90 8.90
N LEU A 22 -0.99 5.46 7.66
CA LEU A 22 -1.85 5.75 6.52
C LEU A 22 -3.28 5.21 6.71
N HIS A 23 -3.42 4.01 7.28
CA HIS A 23 -4.73 3.44 7.61
C HIS A 23 -5.52 4.33 8.57
N GLY A 24 -4.86 4.86 9.61
CA GLY A 24 -5.47 5.81 10.54
C GLY A 24 -5.75 7.17 9.91
N LEU A 25 -4.85 7.69 9.06
CA LEU A 25 -5.03 8.98 8.40
C LEU A 25 -6.12 8.98 7.33
N LYS A 26 -6.39 7.82 6.71
CA LYS A 26 -7.43 7.64 5.68
C LYS A 26 -8.81 8.14 6.14
N GLN A 27 -9.16 8.00 7.41
CA GLN A 27 -10.47 8.45 7.91
C GLN A 27 -10.68 9.98 7.79
N TYR A 28 -9.60 10.74 7.66
CA TYR A 28 -9.63 12.19 7.53
C TYR A 28 -9.64 12.67 6.07
N THR A 29 -9.49 11.78 5.08
CA THR A 29 -9.55 12.18 3.66
C THR A 29 -10.98 12.49 3.20
N ARG A 30 -11.97 11.91 3.88
CA ARG A 30 -13.41 12.18 3.71
C ARG A 30 -14.07 12.25 5.09
N PRO A 31 -13.83 13.32 5.86
CA PRO A 31 -14.32 13.43 7.23
C PRO A 31 -15.85 13.47 7.25
N ALA A 32 -16.45 12.89 8.30
CA ALA A 32 -17.90 12.91 8.49
C ALA A 32 -18.40 14.26 9.02
N ASP A 33 -17.54 15.00 9.72
CA ASP A 33 -17.85 16.33 10.24
C ASP A 33 -17.51 17.40 9.18
N PRO A 34 -18.51 18.14 8.66
CA PRO A 34 -18.29 19.20 7.67
C PRO A 34 -17.53 20.42 8.23
N ALA A 35 -17.39 20.54 9.55
CA ALA A 35 -16.52 21.56 10.17
C ALA A 35 -15.04 21.17 10.16
N MET A 36 -14.72 19.89 9.86
CA MET A 36 -13.34 19.41 9.78
C MET A 36 -12.82 19.49 8.34
N PRO A 37 -11.63 20.09 8.10
CA PRO A 37 -11.06 20.12 6.76
C PRO A 37 -10.68 18.70 6.32
N ALA A 38 -10.99 18.37 5.06
CA ALA A 38 -10.55 17.13 4.46
C ALA A 38 -9.01 17.08 4.35
N VAL A 39 -8.42 15.89 4.42
CA VAL A 39 -6.98 15.68 4.25
C VAL A 39 -6.68 15.22 2.82
N ASP A 40 -5.79 15.94 2.16
CA ASP A 40 -5.14 15.49 0.92
C ASP A 40 -3.84 14.76 1.29
N LEU A 41 -3.88 13.43 1.27
CA LEU A 41 -2.82 12.57 1.79
C LEU A 41 -1.92 12.05 0.68
N THR A 42 -0.63 12.39 0.75
CA THR A 42 0.42 11.84 -0.10
C THR A 42 1.33 10.94 0.71
N ALA A 43 1.66 9.75 0.17
CA ALA A 43 2.59 8.81 0.79
C ALA A 43 3.85 8.66 -0.08
N VAL A 44 5.02 8.93 0.49
CA VAL A 44 6.32 8.62 -0.11
C VAL A 44 6.85 7.35 0.55
N VAL A 45 6.84 6.26 -0.21
CA VAL A 45 7.12 4.92 0.32
C VAL A 45 8.55 4.51 -0.03
N THR A 46 9.37 4.31 0.99
CA THR A 46 10.68 3.67 0.86
C THR A 46 10.49 2.17 0.69
N VAL A 47 11.13 1.58 -0.32
CA VAL A 47 11.08 0.14 -0.60
C VAL A 47 12.28 -0.56 0.05
N THR A 48 12.05 -1.15 1.21
CA THR A 48 13.07 -1.82 2.03
C THR A 48 12.82 -3.32 2.19
N ASP A 49 11.61 -3.81 1.92
CA ASP A 49 11.25 -5.24 2.04
C ASP A 49 12.04 -6.13 1.07
N ASP A 50 13.04 -6.85 1.57
CA ASP A 50 13.87 -7.80 0.81
C ASP A 50 13.55 -9.28 1.12
N GLY A 51 12.49 -9.51 1.91
CA GLY A 51 12.10 -10.83 2.39
C GLY A 51 11.06 -11.55 1.52
N GLY A 52 10.97 -12.87 1.69
CA GLY A 52 9.88 -13.71 1.17
C GLY A 52 9.58 -13.51 -0.32
N SER A 53 8.36 -13.08 -0.62
CA SER A 53 7.91 -12.88 -2.01
C SER A 53 8.54 -11.66 -2.68
N SER A 54 8.79 -10.58 -1.94
CA SER A 54 9.34 -9.33 -2.48
C SER A 54 10.81 -9.51 -2.86
N GLY A 55 11.58 -10.16 -1.97
CA GLY A 55 12.98 -10.49 -2.22
C GLY A 55 13.19 -11.43 -3.41
N ARG A 56 12.33 -12.45 -3.58
CA ARG A 56 12.41 -13.35 -4.74
C ARG A 56 12.17 -12.61 -6.05
N LEU A 57 11.11 -11.81 -6.12
CA LEU A 57 10.81 -11.02 -7.33
C LEU A 57 11.92 -10.03 -7.66
N ARG A 58 12.47 -9.34 -6.65
CA ARG A 58 13.62 -8.46 -6.85
C ARG A 58 14.82 -9.19 -7.46
N ARG A 59 15.17 -10.39 -6.98
CA ARG A 59 16.31 -11.16 -7.48
C ARG A 59 16.06 -11.76 -8.86
N GLU A 60 14.83 -12.17 -9.16
CA GLU A 60 14.48 -12.86 -10.41
C GLU A 60 14.21 -11.89 -11.57
N PHE A 61 13.68 -10.69 -11.29
CA PHE A 61 13.22 -9.75 -12.31
C PHE A 61 13.94 -8.38 -12.26
N ASP A 62 14.93 -8.20 -11.37
CA ASP A 62 15.67 -6.95 -11.17
C ASP A 62 14.76 -5.72 -10.92
N VAL A 63 13.66 -5.95 -10.19
CA VAL A 63 12.67 -4.90 -9.86
C VAL A 63 12.81 -4.40 -8.41
N LEU A 64 12.31 -3.20 -8.16
CA LEU A 64 12.13 -2.72 -6.78
C LEU A 64 11.17 -3.64 -6.01
N PRO A 65 11.44 -3.94 -4.72
CA PRO A 65 10.58 -4.83 -3.97
C PRO A 65 9.19 -4.23 -3.74
N PRO A 66 8.09 -4.92 -4.14
CA PRO A 66 6.75 -4.34 -4.14
C PRO A 66 6.05 -4.39 -2.76
N GLY A 67 6.64 -5.03 -1.75
CA GLY A 67 5.95 -5.33 -0.49
C GLY A 67 5.50 -4.10 0.30
N ASP A 68 6.37 -3.10 0.43
CA ASP A 68 6.07 -1.89 1.22
C ASP A 68 4.98 -1.04 0.57
N ILE A 69 5.07 -0.84 -0.75
CA ILE A 69 4.06 -0.09 -1.50
C ILE A 69 2.72 -0.84 -1.53
N ARG A 70 2.73 -2.17 -1.66
CA ARG A 70 1.53 -3.02 -1.56
C ARG A 70 0.80 -2.78 -0.23
N ASN A 71 1.51 -2.80 0.89
CA ASN A 71 0.90 -2.60 2.21
C ASN A 71 0.27 -1.20 2.33
N CYS A 72 0.95 -0.17 1.82
CA CYS A 72 0.42 1.21 1.82
C CYS A 72 -0.82 1.35 0.92
N MET A 73 -0.84 0.71 -0.25
CA MET A 73 -2.02 0.70 -1.14
C MET A 73 -3.23 0.03 -0.47
N VAL A 74 -3.02 -1.11 0.20
CA VAL A 74 -4.09 -1.78 0.95
C VAL A 74 -4.61 -0.89 2.08
N ALA A 75 -3.71 -0.22 2.82
CA ALA A 75 -4.09 0.68 3.91
C ALA A 75 -4.99 1.85 3.45
N LEU A 76 -4.76 2.38 2.24
CA LEU A 76 -5.50 3.51 1.67
C LEU A 76 -6.75 3.10 0.85
N SER A 77 -6.87 1.83 0.44
CA SER A 77 -7.97 1.34 -0.40
C SER A 77 -9.36 1.49 0.23
N GLU A 78 -10.36 1.98 -0.53
CA GLU A 78 -11.74 2.18 -0.04
C GLU A 78 -12.43 0.88 0.39
N ASP A 79 -12.51 -0.11 -0.51
CA ASP A 79 -12.91 -1.49 -0.19
C ASP A 79 -11.72 -2.26 0.35
N SER A 80 -11.32 -1.89 1.57
CA SER A 80 -10.18 -2.50 2.22
C SER A 80 -10.41 -3.99 2.51
N ALA A 81 -11.64 -4.50 2.55
CA ALA A 81 -11.87 -5.92 2.87
C ALA A 81 -11.53 -6.83 1.69
N LEU A 82 -12.07 -6.54 0.49
CA LEU A 82 -11.80 -7.35 -0.69
C LEU A 82 -10.37 -7.14 -1.20
N LEU A 83 -9.93 -5.89 -1.34
CA LEU A 83 -8.58 -5.58 -1.81
C LEU A 83 -7.52 -6.10 -0.85
N SER A 84 -7.74 -6.00 0.46
CA SER A 84 -6.84 -6.62 1.44
C SER A 84 -6.78 -8.12 1.25
N ARG A 85 -7.92 -8.82 1.15
CA ARG A 85 -7.92 -10.27 0.94
C ARG A 85 -7.19 -10.69 -0.32
N LEU A 86 -7.37 -9.97 -1.43
CA LEU A 86 -6.69 -10.26 -2.69
C LEU A 86 -5.19 -9.97 -2.58
N PHE A 87 -4.81 -8.77 -2.14
CA PHE A 87 -3.40 -8.35 -2.13
C PHE A 87 -2.59 -9.09 -1.05
N GLN A 88 -3.22 -9.48 0.05
CA GLN A 88 -2.61 -10.30 1.09
C GLN A 88 -2.65 -11.80 0.79
N HIS A 89 -3.37 -12.24 -0.27
CA HIS A 89 -3.41 -13.65 -0.63
C HIS A 89 -2.00 -14.18 -0.90
N ARG A 90 -1.66 -15.28 -0.23
CA ARG A 90 -0.40 -16.00 -0.42
C ARG A 90 -0.68 -17.40 -0.94
N PHE A 91 -0.06 -17.72 -2.08
CA PHE A 91 -0.18 -19.04 -2.69
C PHE A 91 0.43 -20.10 -1.77
N GLN A 92 -0.35 -21.12 -1.43
CA GLN A 92 0.08 -22.21 -0.54
C GLN A 92 0.76 -23.36 -1.30
N ALA A 93 0.51 -23.45 -2.60
CA ALA A 93 1.01 -24.49 -3.48
C ALA A 93 1.29 -23.93 -4.89
N GLY A 94 1.84 -24.77 -5.76
CA GLY A 94 2.22 -24.40 -7.13
C GLY A 94 3.72 -24.22 -7.29
N ARG A 95 4.29 -24.80 -8.35
CA ARG A 95 5.72 -24.68 -8.67
C ARG A 95 6.02 -23.23 -9.06
N GLY A 96 7.01 -22.61 -8.42
CA GLY A 96 7.33 -21.19 -8.62
C GLY A 96 6.34 -20.20 -7.99
N LEU A 97 5.11 -20.61 -7.70
CA LEU A 97 4.09 -19.75 -7.07
C LEU A 97 4.07 -19.85 -5.54
N LYS A 98 4.40 -21.02 -4.97
CA LYS A 98 4.32 -21.25 -3.52
C LYS A 98 5.06 -20.16 -2.73
N GLY A 99 4.33 -19.52 -1.83
CA GLY A 99 4.83 -18.46 -0.97
C GLY A 99 4.90 -17.08 -1.63
N HIS A 100 4.48 -16.90 -2.90
CA HIS A 100 4.30 -15.56 -3.47
C HIS A 100 3.02 -14.92 -2.92
N SER A 101 3.05 -13.59 -2.78
CA SER A 101 1.84 -12.78 -2.59
C SER A 101 1.24 -12.47 -3.96
N PHE A 102 -0.07 -12.66 -4.12
CA PHE A 102 -0.77 -12.22 -5.33
C PHE A 102 -0.58 -10.71 -5.56
N GLY A 103 -0.71 -9.89 -4.51
CA GLY A 103 -0.50 -8.45 -4.62
C GLY A 103 0.89 -8.08 -5.14
N ASN A 104 1.94 -8.82 -4.74
CA ASN A 104 3.28 -8.60 -5.27
C ASN A 104 3.40 -8.96 -6.76
N LEU A 105 2.79 -10.07 -7.18
CA LEU A 105 2.78 -10.47 -8.59
C LEU A 105 1.98 -9.50 -9.45
N PHE A 106 0.83 -9.04 -8.94
CA PHE A 106 -0.01 -8.04 -9.58
C PHE A 106 0.75 -6.73 -9.79
N LEU A 107 1.41 -6.21 -8.76
CA LEU A 107 2.20 -4.99 -8.87
C LEU A 107 3.38 -5.15 -9.83
N MET A 108 4.07 -6.30 -9.79
CA MET A 108 5.14 -6.58 -10.74
C MET A 108 4.62 -6.58 -12.19
N ALA A 109 3.46 -7.19 -12.43
CA ALA A 109 2.85 -7.21 -13.76
C ALA A 109 2.44 -5.81 -14.27
N LEU A 110 2.09 -4.87 -13.38
CA LEU A 110 1.79 -3.49 -13.75
C LEU A 110 3.04 -2.65 -14.05
N THR A 111 4.21 -3.06 -13.57
CA THR A 111 5.48 -2.35 -13.78
C THR A 111 6.26 -2.83 -14.99
N GLN A 112 5.71 -3.77 -15.76
CA GLN A 112 6.29 -4.27 -17.01
C GLN A 112 5.76 -3.53 -18.24
#